data_AF-A0A9Q1MKF6-F1
#
_entry.id   AF-A0A9Q1MKF6-F1
#
_cell.length_a   1.000
_cell.length_b   1.000
_cell.length_c   1.000
_cell.angle_alpha   90.00
_cell.angle_beta   90.00
_cell.angle_gamma   90.00
#
_symmetry.space_group_name_H-M   'P 1'
#
loop_
_entity.id
_entity.type
_entity.pdbx_description
1 polymer ?
#
loop_
_entity_poly.entity_id
_entity_poly.type
_entity_poly.pdbx_seq_one_letter_code
_entity_poly.pdbx_strand_id
1 'polypeptide(L)'
;MNLLVEKENCSFSGDISQMPDDSVDLVVNTMEYGKKPAVAAIEGLALGGGLELALGCHARIAAPRAQLGLPELSLGVMPGFGGTQRLPRLIALSKAVEIMMVISKQAETCD
;
A
#
# COMPACT_ATOMS: atom_id res chain seq x y z
N MET A 1 -0.34 12.84 -3.73
CA MET A 1 -0.38 11.57 -2.98
C MET A 1 0.86 11.56 -2.11
N ASN A 2 0.75 11.78 -0.80
CA ASN A 2 1.93 11.83 0.09
C ASN A 2 1.92 10.59 0.98
N LEU A 3 2.31 9.46 0.40
CA LEU A 3 2.81 8.34 1.19
C LEU A 3 4.24 8.67 1.54
N LEU A 4 4.54 8.90 2.81
CA LEU A 4 5.92 9.05 3.27
C LEU A 4 6.32 7.73 3.90
N VAL A 5 7.25 7.03 3.25
CA VAL A 5 7.91 5.89 3.89
C VAL A 5 9.19 6.40 4.51
N GLU A 6 9.28 6.39 5.84
CA GLU A 6 10.51 6.72 6.54
C GLU A 6 11.33 5.44 6.79
N LYS A 7 12.50 5.36 6.16
CA LYS A 7 13.68 4.68 6.71
C LYS A 7 14.62 5.80 7.14
N GLU A 8 15.41 5.63 8.19
CA GLU A 8 16.46 6.61 8.53
C GLU A 8 17.24 7.00 7.25
N ASN A 9 17.03 8.24 6.76
CA ASN A 9 17.54 8.84 5.52
C ASN A 9 16.94 8.43 4.15
N CYS A 10 15.68 7.98 4.03
CA CYS A 10 15.03 7.85 2.71
C CYS A 10 13.58 8.33 2.76
N SER A 11 13.29 9.45 2.09
CA SER A 11 11.93 9.95 1.86
C SER A 11 11.48 9.53 0.46
N PHE A 12 10.57 8.55 0.37
CA PHE A 12 9.95 8.22 -0.91
C PHE A 12 8.73 9.12 -1.12
N SER A 13 8.90 10.28 -1.77
CA SER A 13 7.76 11.03 -2.28
C SER A 13 7.25 10.32 -3.54
N GLY A 14 5.94 10.13 -3.69
CA GLY A 14 5.31 9.50 -4.86
C GLY A 14 5.42 10.31 -6.17
N ASP A 15 6.57 10.94 -6.41
CA ASP A 15 6.94 11.56 -7.67
C ASP A 15 7.33 10.47 -8.68
N ILE A 16 6.39 10.16 -9.58
CA ILE A 16 6.57 9.13 -10.60
C ILE A 16 7.69 9.47 -11.60
N SER A 17 8.14 10.73 -11.66
CA SER A 17 9.23 11.14 -12.55
C SER A 17 10.61 10.69 -12.07
N GLN A 18 10.73 10.28 -10.80
CA GLN A 18 11.98 9.88 -10.16
C GLN A 18 12.13 8.35 -10.05
N MET A 19 11.15 7.56 -10.51
CA MET A 19 11.28 6.11 -10.51
C MET A 19 12.11 5.67 -11.73
N PRO A 20 13.23 4.96 -11.55
CA PRO A 20 13.82 4.17 -12.64
C PRO A 20 12.78 3.16 -13.15
N ASP A 21 13.03 2.51 -14.29
CA ASP A 21 12.18 1.43 -14.86
C ASP A 21 12.21 0.13 -14.01
N ASP A 22 12.30 0.29 -12.69
CA ASP A 22 12.38 -0.75 -11.68
C ASP A 22 10.98 -1.19 -11.28
N SER A 23 10.77 -2.51 -11.21
CA SER A 23 9.49 -3.10 -10.84
C SER A 23 9.05 -2.64 -9.44
N VAL A 24 7.80 -2.19 -9.30
CA VAL A 24 7.20 -1.85 -7.99
C VAL A 24 7.33 -3.02 -7.02
N ASP A 25 7.19 -4.26 -7.49
CA ASP A 25 7.37 -5.47 -6.66
C ASP A 25 8.77 -5.56 -6.04
N LEU A 26 9.82 -5.17 -6.79
CA LEU A 26 11.19 -5.14 -6.26
C LEU A 26 11.33 -4.14 -5.11
N VAL A 27 10.71 -2.96 -5.23
CA VAL A 27 10.70 -1.95 -4.18
C VAL A 27 9.95 -2.46 -2.95
N VAL A 28 8.76 -3.06 -3.14
CA VAL A 28 7.96 -3.61 -2.05
C VAL A 28 8.74 -4.71 -1.30
N ASN A 29 9.37 -5.63 -2.03
CA ASN A 29 10.16 -6.72 -1.45
C ASN A 29 11.41 -6.18 -0.71
N THR A 30 12.04 -5.13 -1.22
CA THR A 30 13.19 -4.49 -0.55
C THR A 30 12.78 -3.81 0.76
N MET A 31 11.55 -3.31 0.85
CA MET A 31 11.00 -2.80 2.10
C MET A 31 10.69 -3.93 3.09
N GLU A 32 10.06 -5.01 2.63
CA GLU A 32 9.64 -6.14 3.47
C GLU A 32 10.83 -6.93 4.04
N TYR A 33 11.85 -7.22 3.23
CA TYR A 33 13.05 -7.97 3.65
C TYR A 33 14.18 -7.06 4.14
N GLY A 34 13.93 -5.76 4.28
CA GLY A 34 14.92 -4.79 4.72
C GLY A 34 15.35 -5.02 6.17
N LYS A 35 16.65 -4.89 6.44
CA LYS A 35 17.19 -5.01 7.82
C LYS A 35 16.72 -3.89 8.76
N LYS A 36 16.31 -2.75 8.22
CA LYS A 36 15.77 -1.61 8.97
C LYS A 36 14.24 -1.60 8.84
N PRO A 37 13.51 -1.38 9.95
CA PRO A 37 12.05 -1.25 9.90
C PRO A 37 11.67 -0.05 9.00
N ALA A 38 10.56 -0.21 8.30
CA ALA A 38 9.99 0.79 7.40
C ALA A 38 8.57 1.10 7.86
N VAL A 39 8.25 2.38 8.03
CA VAL A 39 6.92 2.84 8.44
C VAL A 39 6.31 3.68 7.34
N ALA A 40 5.10 3.31 6.91
CA ALA A 40 4.31 4.07 5.95
C ALA A 40 3.40 5.07 6.68
N ALA A 41 3.67 6.36 6.52
CA ALA A 41 2.76 7.44 6.94
C ALA A 41 1.83 7.80 5.78
N ILE A 42 0.52 7.66 6.00
CA ILE A 42 -0.51 7.76 4.98
C ILE A 42 -1.41 8.97 5.25
N GLU A 43 -1.29 9.97 4.38
CA GLU A 43 -2.14 11.16 4.37
C GLU A 43 -2.98 11.19 3.08
N GLY A 44 -4.30 11.12 3.22
CA GLY A 44 -5.23 11.11 2.09
C GLY A 44 -5.40 9.73 1.45
N LEU A 45 -5.19 9.62 0.14
CA LEU A 45 -5.46 8.39 -0.61
C LEU A 45 -4.22 7.48 -0.65
N ALA A 46 -4.38 6.18 -0.39
CA ALA A 46 -3.44 5.14 -0.80
C ALA A 46 -4.21 4.03 -1.53
N LEU A 47 -4.14 4.06 -2.85
CA LEU A 47 -4.91 3.19 -3.73
C LEU A 47 -3.99 2.38 -4.63
N GLY A 48 -4.38 1.13 -4.89
CA GLY A 48 -3.69 0.19 -5.76
C GLY A 48 -2.23 0.01 -5.37
N GLY A 49 -1.31 0.22 -6.32
CA GLY A 49 0.15 0.11 -6.08
C GLY A 49 0.67 0.96 -4.90
N GLY A 50 0.03 2.09 -4.58
CA GLY A 50 0.38 2.88 -3.39
C GLY A 50 0.03 2.18 -2.08
N LEU A 51 -1.10 1.46 -2.04
CA LEU A 51 -1.44 0.60 -0.91
C LEU A 51 -0.57 -0.66 -0.89
N GLU A 52 -0.26 -1.27 -2.03
CA GLU A 52 0.63 -2.43 -2.10
C GLU A 52 2.04 -2.11 -1.55
N LEU A 53 2.57 -0.93 -1.86
CA LEU A 53 3.82 -0.44 -1.27
C LEU A 53 3.70 -0.26 0.25
N ALA A 54 2.60 0.34 0.72
CA ALA A 54 2.35 0.49 2.16
C ALA A 54 2.19 -0.86 2.88
N LEU A 55 1.63 -1.89 2.21
CA LEU A 55 1.49 -3.25 2.74
C LEU A 55 2.85 -3.96 2.88
N GLY A 56 3.84 -3.63 2.04
CA GLY A 56 5.22 -4.13 2.20
C GLY A 56 6.01 -3.47 3.33
N CYS A 57 5.50 -2.37 3.92
CA CYS A 57 6.12 -1.76 5.09
C CYS A 57 5.86 -2.59 6.36
N HIS A 58 6.73 -2.43 7.36
CA HIS A 58 6.62 -3.14 8.62
C HIS A 58 5.47 -2.59 9.48
N ALA A 59 5.26 -1.27 9.43
CA ALA A 59 4.15 -0.60 10.10
C ALA A 59 3.52 0.45 9.18
N ARG A 60 2.28 0.82 9.50
CA ARG A 60 1.49 1.84 8.80
C ARG A 60 0.81 2.74 9.82
N ILE A 61 0.85 4.04 9.59
CA ILE A 61 0.10 5.04 10.34
C ILE A 61 -0.73 5.80 9.31
N ALA A 62 -2.05 5.82 9.51
CA ALA A 62 -2.98 6.48 8.61
C ALA A 62 -3.68 7.63 9.34
N ALA A 63 -3.80 8.77 8.66
CA ALA A 63 -4.65 9.85 9.15
C ALA A 63 -6.12 9.37 9.21
N PRO A 64 -6.95 9.89 10.13
CA PRO A 64 -8.36 9.46 10.26
C PRO A 64 -9.19 9.63 8.97
N ARG A 65 -8.78 10.58 8.11
CA ARG A 65 -9.42 10.85 6.81
C ARG A 65 -8.81 10.08 5.64
N ALA A 66 -7.85 9.20 5.91
CA ALA A 66 -7.17 8.45 4.87
C ALA A 66 -8.10 7.40 4.27
N GLN A 67 -7.95 7.16 2.97
CA GLN A 67 -8.73 6.16 2.25
C GLN A 67 -7.78 5.16 1.61
N LEU A 68 -7.98 3.89 1.95
CA LEU A 68 -7.15 2.79 1.48
C LEU A 68 -7.99 1.85 0.62
N GLY A 69 -7.44 1.33 -0.47
CA GLY A 69 -8.15 0.35 -1.30
C GLY A 69 -7.30 -0.25 -2.42
N LEU A 70 -7.77 -1.38 -2.96
CA LEU A 70 -7.20 -2.06 -4.11
C LEU A 70 -8.23 -2.08 -5.27
N PRO A 71 -8.42 -0.94 -5.98
CA PRO A 71 -9.45 -0.80 -7.01
C PRO A 71 -9.07 -1.44 -8.36
N GLU A 72 -7.98 -2.20 -8.46
CA GLU A 72 -7.44 -2.82 -9.68
C GLU A 72 -8.50 -3.61 -10.47
N LEU A 73 -9.41 -4.29 -9.78
CA LEU A 73 -10.49 -5.06 -10.40
C LEU A 73 -11.45 -4.18 -11.22
N SER A 74 -11.62 -2.91 -10.85
CA SER A 74 -12.41 -1.95 -11.65
C SER A 74 -11.79 -1.65 -13.01
N LEU A 75 -10.47 -1.86 -13.14
CA LEU A 75 -9.70 -1.71 -14.36
C LEU A 75 -9.49 -3.06 -15.08
N GLY A 76 -10.10 -4.15 -14.60
CA GLY A 76 -9.97 -5.48 -15.18
C GLY A 76 -8.63 -6.16 -14.89
N VAL A 77 -7.88 -5.70 -13.89
CA VAL A 77 -6.59 -6.28 -13.49
C VAL A 77 -6.61 -6.69 -12.02
N MET A 78 -5.61 -7.47 -11.60
CA MET A 78 -5.44 -7.91 -10.21
C MET A 78 -4.34 -7.10 -9.52
N PRO A 79 -4.38 -6.94 -8.18
CA PRO A 79 -3.25 -6.39 -7.43
C PRO A 79 -2.02 -7.27 -7.62
N GLY A 80 -1.01 -6.71 -8.29
CA GLY A 80 0.11 -7.45 -8.86
C GLY A 80 1.39 -7.42 -8.01
N PHE A 81 1.49 -6.50 -7.06
CA PHE A 81 2.69 -6.29 -6.25
C PHE A 81 2.54 -6.89 -4.85
N GLY A 82 1.83 -8.02 -4.78
CA GLY A 82 1.60 -8.82 -3.58
C GLY A 82 0.44 -8.36 -2.68
N GLY A 83 -0.41 -7.44 -3.14
CA GLY A 83 -1.61 -6.99 -2.42
C GLY A 83 -2.59 -8.13 -2.12
N THR A 84 -2.78 -9.05 -3.06
CA THR A 84 -3.61 -10.27 -2.86
C THR A 84 -3.07 -11.18 -1.75
N GLN A 85 -1.78 -11.06 -1.44
CA GLN A 85 -1.09 -11.89 -0.47
C GLN A 85 -0.97 -11.19 0.88
N ARG A 86 -0.49 -9.95 0.90
CA ARG A 86 -0.22 -9.22 2.15
C ARG A 86 -1.51 -8.76 2.82
N LEU A 87 -2.52 -8.33 2.07
CA LEU A 87 -3.76 -7.83 2.67
C LEU A 87 -4.49 -8.92 3.48
N PRO A 88 -4.74 -10.14 2.97
CA PRO A 88 -5.36 -11.20 3.78
C PRO A 88 -4.51 -11.74 4.94
N ARG A 89 -3.20 -11.44 4.97
CA ARG A 89 -2.32 -11.78 6.10
C ARG A 89 -2.39 -10.73 7.21
N LEU A 90 -2.76 -9.49 6.87
CA LEU A 90 -2.87 -8.38 7.82
C LEU A 90 -4.29 -8.22 8.40
N ILE A 91 -5.31 -8.59 7.64
CA ILE A 91 -6.72 -8.52 8.06
C ILE A 91 -7.46 -9.81 7.74
N ALA A 92 -8.68 -9.98 8.27
CA ALA A 92 -9.50 -11.15 7.97
C ALA A 92 -9.72 -11.31 6.45
N LEU A 93 -9.61 -12.54 5.95
CA LEU A 93 -9.73 -12.86 4.53
C LEU A 93 -11.02 -12.31 3.91
N SER A 94 -12.16 -12.44 4.59
CA SER A 94 -13.45 -11.90 4.14
C SER A 94 -13.40 -10.39 3.91
N LYS A 95 -12.74 -9.66 4.83
CA LYS A 95 -12.58 -8.20 4.72
C LYS A 95 -11.59 -7.82 3.62
N ALA A 96 -10.51 -8.58 3.45
CA ALA A 96 -9.56 -8.37 2.35
C ALA A 96 -10.23 -8.57 0.99
N VAL A 97 -11.07 -9.60 0.86
CA VAL A 97 -11.87 -9.85 -0.35
C VAL A 97 -12.86 -8.71 -0.59
N GLU A 98 -13.53 -8.20 0.45
CA GLU A 98 -14.40 -7.02 0.33
C GLU A 98 -13.61 -5.81 -0.20
N ILE A 99 -12.43 -5.50 0.36
CA ILE A 99 -11.60 -4.37 -0.07
C ILE A 99 -11.13 -4.51 -1.53
N MET A 100 -10.84 -5.73 -1.99
CA MET A 100 -10.44 -5.97 -3.37
C MET A 100 -11.63 -5.94 -4.35
N MET A 101 -12.77 -6.50 -3.95
CA MET A 101 -13.96 -6.65 -4.82
C MET A 101 -14.85 -5.40 -4.86
N VAL A 102 -14.90 -4.62 -3.78
CA VAL A 102 -15.83 -3.49 -3.69
C VAL A 102 -15.21 -2.28 -4.38
N ILE A 103 -15.85 -1.88 -5.48
CA ILE A 103 -15.46 -0.72 -6.30
C ILE A 103 -15.66 0.62 -5.56
N SER A 104 -16.40 0.63 -4.43
CA SER A 104 -16.96 1.86 -3.82
C SER A 104 -16.82 2.04 -2.29
N LYS A 105 -16.30 1.09 -1.51
CA LYS A 105 -16.03 1.27 -0.08
C LYS A 105 -14.54 1.30 0.15
N GLN A 106 -13.99 2.51 0.32
CA GLN A 106 -12.63 2.65 0.82
C GLN A 106 -12.58 2.07 2.24
N ALA A 107 -11.47 1.44 2.60
CA ALA A 107 -11.28 0.93 3.94
C ALA A 107 -11.24 2.13 4.90
N GLU A 108 -12.37 2.39 5.55
CA GLU A 108 -12.41 3.19 6.77
C GLU A 108 -11.56 2.46 7.81
N THR A 109 -10.52 3.13 8.30
CA THR A 109 -9.75 2.64 9.43
C THR A 109 -10.70 2.47 10.61
N CYS A 110 -10.76 1.28 11.18
CA CYS A 110 -11.37 1.10 12.49
C CYS A 110 -10.59 1.97 13.49
N ASP A 111 -11.31 2.79 14.26
CA ASP A 111 -10.77 3.45 15.46
C ASP A 111 -10.10 2.45 16.41
#